data_AF-W2N1X8-F1
#
_entry.id   AF-W2N1X8-F1
#
_cell.length_a   1.000
_cell.length_b   1.000
_cell.length_c   1.000
_cell.angle_alpha   90.00
_cell.angle_beta   90.00
_cell.angle_gamma   90.00
#
_symmetry.space_group_name_H-M   'P 1'
#
loop_
_entity.id
_entity.type
_entity.pdbx_description
1 polymer ?
#
loop_
_entity_poly.entity_id
_entity_poly.type
_entity_poly.pdbx_seq_one_letter_code
_entity_poly.pdbx_strand_id
1 'polypeptide(L)'
;GQESIGVAGWSSDGCVTSGNVCVAETYGDCPSGAHCEWLDTGVYGCKDGAEESTPWEGCSSNEETIGVVGWDHDGCIDSDHVCVAQVSDGDCPSGAYCSLLDTGVYGCVASSKKLL
;
A
#
# COMPACT_ATOMS: atom_id res chain seq x y z
N GLY A 1 6.96 -19.70 -17.20
CA GLY A 1 6.71 -18.55 -18.09
C GLY A 1 6.29 -17.37 -17.23
N GLN A 2 6.16 -16.18 -17.80
CA GLN A 2 5.44 -15.09 -17.15
C GLN A 2 4.08 -14.94 -17.81
N GLU A 3 3.06 -14.62 -17.03
CA GLU A 3 1.69 -14.39 -17.49
C GLU A 3 1.31 -12.94 -17.18
N SER A 4 0.59 -12.29 -18.10
CA SER A 4 0.04 -10.95 -17.90
C SER A 4 -1.30 -11.05 -17.18
N ILE A 5 -1.50 -10.22 -16.16
CA ILE A 5 -2.74 -10.15 -15.38
C ILE A 5 -3.16 -8.70 -15.17
N GLY A 6 -4.45 -8.42 -15.36
CA GLY A 6 -5.03 -7.13 -15.03
C GLY A 6 -5.06 -6.92 -13.52
N VAL A 7 -4.70 -5.71 -13.08
CA VAL A 7 -4.74 -5.30 -11.68
C VAL A 7 -5.80 -4.22 -11.52
N ALA A 8 -6.78 -4.46 -10.66
CA ALA A 8 -7.78 -3.46 -10.32
C ALA A 8 -7.09 -2.22 -9.71
N GLY A 9 -7.26 -1.07 -10.33
CA GLY A 9 -6.59 0.18 -9.95
C GLY A 9 -5.39 0.57 -10.82
N TRP A 10 -4.89 -0.33 -11.69
CA TRP A 10 -3.81 -0.01 -12.63
C TRP A 10 -4.34 0.37 -14.02
N SER A 11 -3.58 1.18 -14.75
CA SER A 11 -3.86 1.51 -16.16
C SER A 11 -3.37 0.47 -17.15
N SER A 12 -2.57 -0.49 -16.68
CA SER A 12 -1.88 -1.50 -17.49
C SER A 12 -1.78 -2.81 -16.72
N ASP A 13 -1.74 -3.93 -17.44
CA ASP A 13 -1.53 -5.25 -16.86
C ASP A 13 -0.14 -5.38 -16.22
N GLY A 14 -0.05 -6.16 -15.15
CA GLY A 14 1.21 -6.54 -14.52
C GLY A 14 1.65 -7.96 -14.91
N CYS A 15 2.87 -8.31 -14.54
CA CYS A 15 3.47 -9.61 -14.83
C CYS A 15 3.58 -10.45 -13.55
N VAL A 16 3.15 -11.71 -13.62
CA VAL A 16 3.27 -12.69 -12.53
C VAL A 16 4.01 -13.94 -13.01
N THR A 17 4.71 -14.61 -12.10
CA THR A 17 5.34 -15.90 -12.38
C THR A 17 4.26 -16.97 -12.58
N SER A 18 4.30 -17.70 -13.69
CA SER A 18 3.27 -18.71 -14.02
C SER A 18 3.19 -19.81 -12.96
N GLY A 19 1.98 -20.27 -12.63
CA GLY A 19 1.74 -21.52 -11.88
C GLY A 19 0.79 -21.39 -10.70
N ASN A 20 0.58 -20.17 -10.17
CA ASN A 20 -0.34 -19.91 -9.08
C ASN A 20 -0.94 -18.50 -9.18
N VAL A 21 -1.53 -18.15 -10.33
CA VAL A 21 -2.04 -16.79 -10.55
C VAL A 21 -3.35 -16.54 -9.80
N CYS A 22 -3.50 -15.36 -9.20
CA CYS A 22 -4.75 -14.92 -8.56
C CYS A 22 -5.87 -14.70 -9.59
N VAL A 23 -6.68 -15.73 -9.86
CA VAL A 23 -7.77 -15.66 -10.84
C VAL A 23 -8.88 -16.65 -10.52
N ALA A 24 -10.12 -16.27 -10.83
CA ALA A 24 -11.31 -17.10 -10.67
C ALA A 24 -11.52 -17.51 -9.21
N GLU A 25 -11.35 -18.79 -8.89
CA GLU A 25 -11.48 -19.32 -7.53
C GLU A 25 -10.12 -19.55 -6.84
N THR A 26 -9.02 -19.16 -7.48
CA THR A 26 -7.66 -19.38 -6.98
C THR A 26 -7.14 -18.14 -6.28
N TYR A 27 -6.84 -18.28 -4.98
CA TYR A 27 -6.04 -17.31 -4.24
C TYR A 27 -4.56 -17.55 -4.56
N GLY A 28 -3.94 -16.60 -5.25
CA GLY A 28 -2.63 -16.78 -5.86
C GLY A 28 -1.78 -15.51 -5.89
N ASP A 29 -0.71 -15.56 -6.67
CA ASP A 29 0.28 -14.52 -6.83
C ASP A 29 -0.25 -13.37 -7.69
N CYS A 30 0.21 -12.17 -7.33
CA CYS A 30 -0.01 -10.93 -8.06
C CYS A 30 1.32 -10.23 -8.39
N PRO A 31 1.33 -9.32 -9.37
CA PRO A 31 2.48 -8.46 -9.62
C PRO A 31 2.87 -7.66 -8.37
N SER A 32 4.15 -7.29 -8.25
CA SER A 32 4.61 -6.48 -7.11
C SER A 32 3.84 -5.16 -7.02
N GLY A 33 3.37 -4.83 -5.81
CA GLY A 33 2.51 -3.66 -5.56
C GLY A 33 1.01 -3.95 -5.67
N ALA A 34 0.63 -5.21 -5.91
CA ALA A 34 -0.75 -5.67 -5.88
C ALA A 34 -0.88 -6.90 -4.98
N HIS A 35 -2.11 -7.20 -4.59
CA HIS A 35 -2.45 -8.38 -3.81
C HIS A 35 -3.68 -9.09 -4.36
N CYS A 36 -3.85 -10.36 -3.96
CA CYS A 36 -4.99 -11.15 -4.37
C CYS A 36 -6.17 -10.89 -3.42
N GLU A 37 -7.30 -10.41 -3.94
CA GLU A 37 -8.54 -10.34 -3.16
C GLU A 37 -9.73 -10.83 -3.96
N TRP A 38 -10.85 -11.03 -3.27
CA TRP A 38 -12.13 -11.29 -3.92
C TRP A 38 -12.71 -9.96 -4.44
N LEU A 39 -12.75 -9.78 -5.76
CA LEU A 39 -13.20 -8.55 -6.38
C LEU A 39 -14.73 -8.48 -6.47
N ASP A 40 -15.26 -7.27 -6.68
CA ASP A 40 -16.70 -7.02 -6.93
C ASP A 40 -17.25 -7.74 -8.17
N THR A 41 -16.36 -8.22 -9.05
CA THR A 41 -16.70 -9.07 -10.19
C THR A 41 -17.14 -10.48 -9.79
N GLY A 42 -16.98 -10.85 -8.51
CA GLY A 42 -17.39 -12.14 -7.97
C GLY A 42 -16.36 -13.25 -8.15
N VAL A 43 -15.10 -12.90 -8.35
CA VAL A 43 -13.96 -13.82 -8.46
C VAL A 43 -12.71 -13.22 -7.82
N TYR A 44 -11.72 -14.06 -7.48
CA TYR A 44 -10.38 -13.59 -7.12
C TYR A 44 -9.72 -12.87 -8.31
N GLY A 45 -9.03 -11.77 -7.99
CA GLY A 45 -8.18 -11.05 -8.91
C GLY A 45 -7.22 -10.11 -8.17
N CYS A 46 -6.24 -9.58 -8.89
CA CYS A 46 -5.26 -8.68 -8.32
C CYS A 46 -5.81 -7.27 -8.14
N LYS A 47 -5.54 -6.64 -7.00
CA LYS A 47 -5.87 -5.25 -6.70
C LYS A 47 -4.64 -4.48 -6.26
N ASP A 48 -4.58 -3.20 -6.63
CA ASP A 48 -3.53 -2.28 -6.22
C ASP A 48 -3.42 -2.18 -4.69
N GLY A 49 -2.19 -2.05 -4.21
CA GLY A 49 -1.88 -1.98 -2.79
C GLY A 49 -1.48 -3.32 -2.18
N ALA A 50 -1.04 -3.28 -0.92
CA ALA A 50 -0.77 -4.48 -0.13
C ALA A 50 -2.09 -5.15 0.30
N GLU A 51 -2.07 -6.43 0.64
CA GLU A 51 -3.23 -7.07 1.27
C GLU A 51 -3.62 -6.28 2.51
N GLU A 52 -4.91 -5.95 2.61
CA GLU A 52 -5.57 -5.58 3.86
C GLU A 52 -5.47 -6.77 4.81
N SER A 53 -4.32 -6.86 5.47
CA SER A 53 -3.96 -7.98 6.32
C SER A 53 -4.67 -7.80 7.65
N THR A 54 -5.82 -8.47 7.80
CA THR A 54 -6.46 -8.79 9.08
C THR A 54 -7.04 -7.57 9.85
N PRO A 55 -7.92 -7.78 10.86
CA PRO A 55 -8.32 -6.68 11.75
C PRO A 55 -7.04 -6.09 12.31
N TRP A 56 -6.76 -4.82 11.99
CA TRP A 56 -5.53 -4.12 12.33
C TRP A 56 -5.07 -4.49 13.76
N GLU A 57 -4.12 -5.44 13.86
CA GLU A 57 -3.30 -5.57 15.07
C GLU A 57 -2.49 -4.29 15.03
N GLY A 58 -2.96 -3.27 15.75
CA GLY A 58 -2.31 -1.97 15.77
C GLY A 58 -0.82 -2.09 16.04
N CYS A 59 -0.11 -0.97 15.90
CA CYS A 59 1.35 -0.96 15.97
C CYS A 59 1.92 -1.65 17.22
N SER A 60 3.14 -2.19 17.09
CA SER A 60 3.85 -2.85 18.19
C SER A 60 3.93 -1.93 19.41
N SER A 61 4.16 -2.47 20.61
CA SER A 61 4.22 -1.65 21.85
C SER A 61 5.29 -0.55 21.85
N ASN A 62 6.25 -0.60 20.92
CA ASN A 62 7.32 0.38 20.71
C ASN A 62 7.10 1.24 19.45
N GLU A 63 5.96 1.12 18.78
CA GLU A 63 5.62 1.87 17.57
C GLU A 63 4.41 2.79 17.83
N GLU A 64 4.34 3.86 17.07
CA GLU A 64 3.25 4.83 17.08
C GLU A 64 2.45 4.72 15.77
N THR A 65 1.15 5.02 15.84
CA THR A 65 0.27 5.08 14.67
C THR A 65 0.34 6.47 14.04
N ILE A 66 0.53 6.55 12.72
CA ILE A 66 0.54 7.80 11.96
C ILE A 66 -0.32 7.70 10.70
N GLY A 67 -1.19 8.68 10.48
CA GLY A 67 -1.95 8.77 9.24
C GLY A 67 -1.06 9.04 8.03
N VAL A 68 -1.30 8.32 6.93
CA VAL A 68 -0.57 8.49 5.67
C VAL A 68 -1.55 8.90 4.56
N VAL A 69 -1.27 10.02 3.91
CA VAL A 69 -2.10 10.49 2.79
C VAL A 69 -2.03 9.48 1.64
N GLY A 70 -3.18 8.94 1.28
CA GLY A 70 -3.32 7.95 0.22
C GLY A 70 -3.37 6.50 0.71
N TRP A 71 -3.29 6.26 2.02
CA TRP A 71 -3.70 5.01 2.65
C TRP A 71 -5.09 5.17 3.25
N ASP A 72 -5.82 4.06 3.39
CA ASP A 72 -7.10 3.94 4.11
C ASP A 72 -6.93 3.42 5.55
N HIS A 73 -5.70 3.08 5.92
CA HIS A 73 -5.24 2.73 7.25
C HIS A 73 -4.10 3.67 7.68
N ASP A 74 -3.88 3.75 8.99
CA ASP A 74 -2.70 4.41 9.54
C ASP A 74 -1.47 3.54 9.30
N GLY A 75 -0.27 4.11 9.35
CA GLY A 75 0.99 3.37 9.36
C GLY A 75 1.58 3.24 10.75
N CYS A 76 2.52 2.31 10.89
CA CYS A 76 3.31 2.14 12.11
C CYS A 76 4.71 2.71 11.94
N ILE A 77 5.19 3.41 12.97
CA ILE A 77 6.51 4.03 12.96
C ILE A 77 7.18 3.91 14.34
N ASP A 78 8.43 3.49 14.36
CA ASP A 78 9.34 3.55 15.51
C ASP A 78 10.39 4.62 15.22
N SER A 79 10.06 5.89 15.50
CA SER A 79 10.99 7.02 15.32
C SER A 79 10.63 8.19 16.23
N ASP A 80 11.64 8.77 16.87
CA ASP A 80 11.51 10.02 17.62
C ASP A 80 11.52 11.27 16.71
N HIS A 81 11.73 11.11 15.39
CA HIS A 81 11.87 12.18 14.40
C HIS A 81 10.85 12.04 13.27
N VAL A 82 9.57 11.98 13.61
CA VAL A 82 8.49 11.73 12.64
C VAL A 82 8.23 12.95 11.76
N CYS A 83 7.93 12.71 10.48
CA CYS A 83 7.50 13.75 9.53
C CYS A 83 6.09 14.29 9.88
N VAL A 84 6.00 15.20 10.85
CA VAL A 84 4.76 15.88 11.23
C VAL A 84 4.99 17.37 11.44
N ALA A 85 3.93 18.17 11.32
CA ALA A 85 3.92 19.60 11.63
C ALA A 85 4.95 20.40 10.82
N GLN A 86 6.13 20.66 11.39
CA GLN A 86 7.19 21.46 10.76
C GLN A 86 8.46 20.64 10.47
N VAL A 87 8.43 19.33 10.70
CA VAL A 87 9.57 18.44 10.47
C VAL A 87 9.56 17.97 9.02
N SER A 88 10.48 18.52 8.21
CA SER A 88 10.55 18.30 6.76
C SER A 88 11.39 17.11 6.33
N ASP A 89 12.25 16.63 7.22
CA ASP A 89 13.21 15.54 7.02
C ASP A 89 12.93 14.37 7.98
N GLY A 90 11.69 14.29 8.45
CA GLY A 90 11.26 13.26 9.38
C GLY A 90 11.00 11.92 8.71
N ASP A 91 10.97 10.89 9.53
CA ASP A 91 10.69 9.52 9.11
C ASP A 91 9.20 9.32 8.81
N CYS A 92 8.96 8.37 7.92
CA CYS A 92 7.63 7.86 7.58
C CYS A 92 7.64 6.34 7.55
N PRO A 93 6.48 5.69 7.76
CA PRO A 93 6.34 4.24 7.58
C PRO A 93 6.84 3.78 6.21
N SER A 94 7.28 2.53 6.13
CA SER A 94 7.70 1.92 4.86
C SER A 94 6.60 2.05 3.81
N GLY A 95 6.96 2.48 2.60
CA GLY A 95 5.99 2.73 1.53
C GLY A 95 5.41 4.16 1.52
N ALA A 96 5.80 5.02 2.46
CA ALA A 96 5.46 6.44 2.48
C ALA A 96 6.73 7.33 2.43
N TYR A 97 6.54 8.63 2.16
CA TYR A 97 7.60 9.63 2.17
C TYR A 97 7.12 10.94 2.80
N CYS A 98 8.06 11.71 3.36
CA CYS A 98 7.78 13.00 3.95
C CYS A 98 7.52 14.06 2.87
N SER A 99 6.40 14.78 2.97
CA SER A 99 6.06 15.88 2.06
C SER A 99 5.29 16.99 2.76
N LEU A 100 5.36 18.20 2.21
CA LEU A 100 4.47 19.29 2.61
C LEU A 100 3.06 18.99 2.08
N LEU A 101 2.08 18.97 2.97
CA LEU A 101 0.67 18.76 2.65
C LEU A 101 -0.03 20.07 2.31
N ASP A 102 -1.18 20.00 1.64
CA ASP A 102 -2.00 21.17 1.28
C ASP A 102 -2.50 21.95 2.51
N THR A 103 -2.51 21.32 3.68
CA THR A 103 -2.82 21.96 4.96
C THR A 103 -1.71 22.89 5.46
N GLY A 104 -0.54 22.91 4.81
CA GLY A 104 0.60 23.75 5.16
C GLY A 104 1.53 23.16 6.23
N VAL A 105 1.38 21.87 6.55
CA VAL A 105 2.25 21.12 7.47
C VAL A 105 2.88 19.92 6.76
N TYR A 106 4.03 19.46 7.26
CA TYR A 106 4.62 18.21 6.80
C TYR A 106 3.84 16.99 7.30
N GLY A 107 3.78 15.95 6.47
CA GLY A 107 3.13 14.68 6.77
C GLY A 107 3.58 13.57 5.82
N CYS A 108 3.25 12.34 6.16
CA CYS A 108 3.57 11.17 5.36
C CYS A 108 2.59 10.99 4.21
N VAL A 109 3.11 10.73 3.01
CA VAL A 109 2.35 10.52 1.78
C VAL A 109 2.73 9.16 1.19
N ALA A 110 1.73 8.40 0.74
CA ALA A 110 1.94 7.12 0.08
C ALA A 110 2.84 7.28 -1.16
N SER A 111 3.83 6.42 -1.31
CA SER A 111 4.78 6.48 -2.44
C SER A 111 4.09 6.32 -3.80
N SER A 112 2.94 5.64 -3.85
CA SER A 112 2.09 5.54 -5.04
C SER A 112 1.55 6.89 -5.53
N LYS A 113 1.46 7.91 -4.67
CA LYS A 113 1.04 9.27 -5.03
C LYS A 113 2.16 10.12 -5.65
N LYS A 114 3.41 9.66 -5.62
CA LYS A 114 4.56 10.42 -6.15
C LYS A 114 4.58 10.53 -7.69
N LEU A 115 3.71 9.80 -8.38
CA LEU A 115 3.66 9.69 -9.84
C LEU A 115 2.36 10.25 -10.47
N LEU A 116 1.61 11.08 -9.76
CA LEU A 116 0.45 11.82 -10.30
C LEU A 116 0.81 13.27 -10.61
#